data_AF-A0A0F0L8G3-F1
#
_entry.id   AF-A0A0F0L8G3-F1
#
_cell.length_a   1.000
_cell.length_b   1.000
_cell.length_c   1.000
_cell.angle_alpha   90.00
_cell.angle_beta   90.00
_cell.angle_gamma   90.00
#
_symmetry.space_group_name_H-M   'P 1'
#
loop_
_entity.id
_entity.type
_entity.pdbx_description
1 polymer ?
#
loop_
_entity_poly.entity_id
_entity_poly.type
_entity_poly.pdbx_seq_one_letter_code
_entity_poly.pdbx_strand_id
1 'polypeptide(L)' 'MSDQADEQPPTLEIVRGSATDEELAALIAVVSDAYATEAADAVAEVTQVSAWTRMQRPLRTPLRRDIPWGRFSG' A
#
# COMPACT_ATOMS: atom_id res chain seq x y z
N MET A 1 0.81 -9.76 10.01
CA MET A 1 1.39 -9.34 8.72
C MET A 1 1.81 -7.90 8.90
N SER A 2 3.01 -7.74 9.44
CA SER A 2 3.56 -6.44 9.83
C SER A 2 3.83 -5.64 8.55
N ASP A 3 3.04 -4.60 8.32
CA ASP A 3 3.34 -3.56 7.33
C ASP A 3 4.28 -2.51 7.96
N GLN A 4 5.28 -3.01 8.69
CA GLN A 4 6.49 -2.25 8.98
C GLN A 4 7.46 -2.64 7.88
N ALA A 5 7.16 -2.27 6.64
CA ALA A 5 8.23 -2.16 5.66
C ALA A 5 9.23 -1.22 6.31
N ASP A 6 10.45 -1.71 6.54
CA ASP A 6 11.51 -1.05 7.29
C ASP A 6 11.46 0.46 7.07
N GLU A 7 11.04 1.21 8.10
CA GLU A 7 10.92 2.67 8.07
C GLU A 7 12.32 3.25 8.18
N GLN A 8 13.10 2.96 7.15
CA GLN A 8 14.49 3.31 7.05
C GLN A 8 14.50 4.78 6.62
N PRO A 9 15.16 5.66 7.40
CA PRO A 9 15.14 7.08 7.11
C PRO A 9 15.67 7.35 5.69
N PRO A 10 15.15 8.39 5.02
CA PRO A 10 15.59 8.72 3.67
C PRO A 10 17.11 8.94 3.64
N THR A 11 17.77 8.36 2.64
CA THR A 11 19.22 8.52 2.46
C THR A 11 19.52 9.84 1.73
N LEU A 12 20.40 10.65 2.31
CA LEU A 12 20.92 11.89 1.71
C LEU A 12 22.37 11.69 1.27
N GLU A 13 22.70 12.05 0.03
CA GLU A 13 24.06 11.97 -0.52
C GLU A 13 24.51 13.34 -1.07
N ILE A 14 25.70 13.79 -0.68
CA ILE A 14 26.32 15.02 -1.18
C ILE A 14 27.24 14.67 -2.36
N VAL A 15 26.77 14.93 -3.58
CA VAL A 15 27.49 14.54 -4.82
C VAL A 15 28.63 15.52 -5.17
N ARG A 16 28.62 16.75 -4.64
CA ARG A 16 29.64 17.77 -4.90
C ARG A 16 29.79 18.74 -3.73
N GLY A 17 31.02 19.21 -3.51
CA GLY A 17 31.38 20.15 -2.45
C GLY A 17 31.67 19.44 -1.13
N SER A 18 32.22 20.19 -0.17
CA SER A 18 32.37 19.74 1.22
C SER A 18 31.47 20.62 2.08
N ALA A 19 30.52 20.00 2.79
CA ALA A 19 29.75 20.69 3.81
C ALA A 19 30.54 20.71 5.13
N THR A 20 30.45 21.81 5.86
CA THR A 20 30.86 21.84 7.26
C THR A 20 29.88 21.06 8.13
N ASP A 21 30.30 20.68 9.35
CA ASP A 21 29.42 19.97 10.29
C ASP A 21 28.16 20.77 10.65
N GLU A 22 28.29 22.09 10.76
CA GLU A 22 27.17 23.00 11.04
C GLU A 22 26.16 23.05 9.89
N GLU A 23 26.65 23.17 8.65
CA GLU A 23 25.80 23.15 7.45
C GLU A 23 25.12 21.79 7.26
N LEU A 24 25.82 20.69 7.55
CA LEU A 24 25.25 19.34 7.50
C LEU A 24 24.14 19.18 8.55
N ALA A 25 24.35 19.66 9.77
CA ALA A 25 23.34 19.63 10.81
C ALA A 25 22.10 20.46 10.42
N ALA A 26 22.32 21.66 9.86
CA ALA A 26 21.24 22.52 9.37
C ALA A 26 20.46 21.84 8.23
N LEU A 27 21.15 21.21 7.28
CA LEU A 27 20.53 20.47 6.18
C LEU A 27 19.67 19.30 6.69
N ILE A 28 20.22 18.47 7.59
CA ILE A 28 19.50 17.33 8.17
C ILE A 28 18.25 17.82 8.89
N ALA A 29 18.35 18.88 9.69
CA ALA A 29 17.22 19.41 10.46
C ALA A 29 16.08 19.86 9.53
N VAL A 30 16.40 20.67 8.51
CA VAL A 30 15.41 21.21 7.57
C VAL A 30 14.76 20.09 6.75
N VAL A 31 15.56 19.16 6.22
CA VAL A 31 15.04 18.07 5.38
C VAL A 31 14.20 17.10 6.21
N SER A 32 14.63 16.78 7.43
CA SER A 32 13.87 15.87 8.30
C SER A 32 12.53 16.48 8.74
N ASP A 33 12.49 17.77 9.04
CA ASP A 33 11.26 18.48 9.39
C ASP A 33 10.26 18.54 8.23
N ALA A 34 10.76 18.89 7.03
CA ALA A 34 9.96 18.88 5.80
C ALA A 34 9.44 17.46 5.48
N TYR A 35 10.29 16.44 5.61
CA TYR A 35 9.90 15.05 5.41
C TYR A 35 8.84 14.60 6.42
N ALA A 36 9.00 14.91 7.70
CA ALA A 36 8.04 14.53 8.74
C ALA A 36 6.67 15.18 8.52
N THR A 37 6.66 16.46 8.09
CA THR A 37 5.43 17.17 7.73
C THR A 37 4.73 16.51 6.55
N GLU A 38 5.46 16.26 5.46
CA GLU A 38 4.90 15.62 4.27
C GLU A 38 4.41 14.20 4.57
N ALA A 39 5.18 13.42 5.33
CA ALA A 39 4.81 12.05 5.71
C ALA A 39 3.55 12.01 6.59
N ALA A 40 3.33 13.02 7.42
CA ALA A 40 2.12 13.14 8.23
C ALA A 40 0.87 13.43 7.36
N ASP A 41 1.03 14.21 6.30
CA ASP A 41 -0.04 14.56 5.37
C ASP A 41 -0.28 13.51 4.28
N ALA A 42 0.71 12.65 4.02
CA ALA A 42 0.67 11.58 3.02
C ALA A 42 -0.26 10.43 3.44
N VAL A 43 -1.57 10.68 3.45
CA VAL A 43 -2.59 9.64 3.64
C VAL A 43 -2.96 9.06 2.28
N ALA A 44 -2.15 8.11 1.80
CA ALA A 44 -2.54 7.33 0.63
C ALA A 44 -3.77 6.48 0.98
N GLU A 45 -4.84 6.58 0.19
CA GLU A 45 -6.01 5.72 0.37
C GLU A 45 -5.65 4.30 -0.05
N VAL A 46 -5.25 3.48 0.93
CA VAL A 46 -5.00 2.07 0.70
C VAL A 46 -6.34 1.38 0.51
N THR A 47 -6.59 0.83 -0.67
CA THR A 47 -7.78 -0.01 -0.90
C THR A 47 -7.66 -1.29 -0.07
N GLN A 48 -8.23 -1.27 1.13
CA GLN A 48 -8.29 -2.42 2.02
C GLN A 48 -9.34 -3.40 1.51
N VAL A 49 -8.89 -4.39 0.73
CA VAL A 49 -9.75 -5.50 0.30
C VAL A 49 -9.80 -6.54 1.42
N SER A 50 -11.01 -6.87 1.89
CA SER A 50 -11.17 -7.89 2.93
C SER A 50 -10.63 -9.24 2.47
N ALA A 51 -10.14 -10.06 3.42
CA ALA A 51 -9.70 -11.42 3.13
C ALA A 51 -10.83 -12.24 2.46
N TRP A 52 -12.08 -12.00 2.86
CA TRP A 52 -13.27 -12.60 2.24
C TRP A 52 -13.44 -12.18 0.78
N THR A 53 -13.35 -10.88 0.48
CA THR A 53 -13.45 -10.35 -0.89
C THR A 53 -12.36 -10.94 -1.80
N ARG A 54 -11.13 -11.13 -1.29
CA ARG A 54 -10.05 -11.78 -2.05
C ARG A 54 -10.29 -13.26 -2.31
N MET A 55 -10.95 -13.97 -1.38
CA MET A 55 -11.19 -15.41 -1.49
C MET A 55 -12.54 -15.75 -2.15
N GLN A 56 -13.43 -14.78 -2.31
CA GLN A 56 -14.76 -15.02 -2.86
C GLN A 56 -14.65 -15.54 -4.29
N ARG A 57 -15.18 -16.75 -4.51
CA ARG A 57 -15.29 -17.34 -5.84
C ARG A 57 -16.55 -16.82 -6.54
N PRO A 58 -16.54 -16.72 -7.88
CA PRO A 58 -17.76 -16.40 -8.62
C PRO A 58 -18.85 -17.43 -8.28
N LEU A 59 -20.06 -16.94 -8.03
CA LEU A 59 -21.22 -17.81 -7.87
C LEU A 59 -21.41 -18.59 -9.18
N ARG A 60 -21.49 -19.92 -9.07
CA ARG A 60 -21.80 -20.76 -10.22
C ARG A 60 -23.20 -20.40 -10.72
N THR A 61 -23.37 -20.30 -12.04
CA THR A 61 -24.70 -20.17 -12.63
C THR A 61 -25.57 -21.32 -12.13
N PRO A 62 -26.74 -21.03 -11.53
CA PRO A 62 -27.66 -22.08 -11.09
C PRO A 62 -28.11 -22.92 -12.27
N LEU A 63 -28.43 -24.19 -12.01
CA LEU A 63 -28.93 -25.09 -13.04
C LEU A 63 -30.21 -24.52 -13.65
N ARG A 64 -30.25 -24.47 -14.99
CA ARG A 64 -31.42 -24.08 -15.78
C ARG A 64 -32.56 -25.07 -15.53
N ARG A 65 -33.56 -24.66 -14.75
CA ARG A 65 -34.77 -25.45 -14.45
C ARG A 65 -35.77 -25.49 -15.61
N ASP A 66 -35.61 -24.59 -16.57
CA ASP A 66 -36.37 -24.53 -17.81
C ASP A 66 -35.95 -25.61 -18.82
N ILE A 67 -34.85 -26.33 -18.57
CA ILE A 67 -34.40 -27.45 -19.38
C ILE A 67 -34.60 -28.74 -18.59
N PRO A 68 -35.41 -29.71 -19.08
CA PRO A 68 -35.58 -30.98 -18.41
C PRO A 68 -34.27 -31.79 -18.39
N TRP A 69 -33.93 -32.36 -17.24
CA TRP A 69 -32.74 -33.21 -17.12
C TRP A 69 -33.08 -34.63 -17.58
N GLY A 70 -32.93 -34.87 -18.87
CA GLY A 70 -33.30 -36.15 -19.48
C GLY A 70 -34.77 -36.47 -19.20
N ARG A 71 -35.01 -37.58 -18.50
CA ARG A 71 -36.36 -38.10 -18.19
C ARG A 71 -36.86 -37.73 -16.79
N PHE A 72 -36.17 -36.83 -16.09
CA PHE A 72 -36.60 -36.32 -14.79
C PHE A 72 -37.15 -34.89 -14.94
N SER A 73 -38.44 -34.72 -14.66
CA SER A 73 -39.14 -33.44 -14.66
C SER A 73 -39.97 -33.30 -13.37
N GLY A 74 -39.28 -33.24 -12.23
CA GLY A 74 -39.91 -33.18 -10.91
C GLY A 74 -40.25 -34.54 -10.35
#